data_AF-A0A8I0SQN4-F1
#
_entry.id   AF-A0A8I0SQN4-F1
#
_cell.length_a   1.000
_cell.length_b   1.000
_cell.length_c   1.000
_cell.angle_alpha   90.00
_cell.angle_beta   90.00
_cell.angle_gamma   90.00
#
_symmetry.space_group_name_H-M   'P 1'
#
loop_
_entity.id
_entity.type
_entity.pdbx_description
1 polymer ?
#
loop_
_entity_poly.entity_id
_entity_poly.type
_entity_poly.pdbx_seq_one_letter_code
_entity_poly.pdbx_strand_id
1 'polypeptide(L)'
;MFTGIRVTFLDLNAFPDSPECEENGETFADNADLKARAIAAHTLRYALADDSGLVVEALGGAPGIHSARFAGPGASDEQNLQLLLRNLKENTGSDRKARFECVLSLCDPQGHIERFSGVVNGDIVAEPRGANGFGYDPVFVPEGERETFAEMPAWRKDQISHRGRALSALAQTLSRRWSS
;
A
#
# COMPACT_ATOMS: atom_id res chain seq x y z
N MET A 1 10.20 -10.78 -9.91
CA MET A 1 10.03 -11.27 -8.53
C MET A 1 9.47 -12.70 -8.46
N PHE A 2 8.47 -13.05 -9.28
CA PHE A 2 7.81 -14.38 -9.24
C PHE A 2 8.31 -15.39 -10.29
N THR A 3 9.51 -15.20 -10.84
CA THR A 3 10.09 -16.10 -11.86
C THR A 3 10.34 -17.48 -11.27
N GLY A 4 9.92 -18.55 -11.97
CA GLY A 4 10.10 -19.93 -11.53
C GLY A 4 9.08 -20.44 -10.51
N ILE A 5 8.03 -19.65 -10.22
CA ILE A 5 6.93 -20.04 -9.34
C ILE A 5 5.75 -20.51 -10.21
N ARG A 6 5.18 -21.67 -9.92
CA ARG A 6 4.03 -22.24 -10.67
C ARG A 6 2.70 -21.56 -10.26
N VAL A 7 2.58 -20.26 -10.50
CA VAL A 7 1.37 -19.47 -10.27
C VAL A 7 1.03 -18.61 -11.49
N THR A 8 -0.26 -18.44 -11.74
CA THR A 8 -0.78 -17.50 -12.75
C THR A 8 -1.58 -16.43 -12.02
N PHE A 9 -1.21 -15.16 -12.19
CA PHE A 9 -1.98 -14.04 -11.68
C PHE A 9 -3.08 -13.68 -12.66
N LEU A 10 -4.30 -13.57 -12.15
CA LEU A 10 -5.47 -13.08 -12.89
C LEU A 10 -5.87 -11.74 -12.28
N ASP A 11 -6.10 -10.75 -13.11
CA ASP A 11 -6.66 -9.47 -12.68
C ASP A 11 -8.14 -9.65 -12.33
N LEU A 12 -8.64 -8.92 -11.32
CA LEU A 12 -10.03 -9.02 -10.90
C LEU A 12 -11.01 -8.64 -12.02
N ASN A 13 -10.59 -7.83 -12.99
CA ASN A 13 -11.39 -7.51 -14.19
C ASN A 13 -11.75 -8.74 -15.04
N ALA A 14 -11.08 -9.88 -14.86
CA ALA A 14 -11.47 -11.15 -15.46
C ALA A 14 -12.73 -11.78 -14.80
N PHE A 15 -13.22 -11.20 -13.70
CA PHE A 15 -14.37 -11.62 -12.91
C PHE A 15 -15.34 -10.42 -12.75
N PRO A 16 -16.08 -10.04 -13.81
CA PRO A 16 -16.92 -8.84 -13.81
C PRO A 16 -18.08 -8.88 -12.79
N ASP A 17 -18.48 -10.08 -12.34
CA ASP A 17 -19.51 -10.27 -11.32
C ASP A 17 -18.95 -10.28 -9.89
N SER A 18 -17.69 -9.89 -9.71
CA SER A 18 -17.06 -9.86 -8.39
C SER A 18 -17.71 -8.80 -7.48
N PRO A 19 -17.87 -9.10 -6.18
CA PRO A 19 -18.51 -8.17 -5.27
C PRO A 19 -17.64 -6.93 -5.05
N GLU A 20 -18.27 -5.76 -4.98
CA GLU A 20 -17.64 -4.60 -4.36
C GLU A 20 -17.41 -4.90 -2.88
N CYS A 21 -16.20 -4.62 -2.40
CA CYS A 21 -15.84 -4.84 -1.00
C CYS A 21 -15.73 -3.49 -0.29
N GLU A 22 -16.63 -3.26 0.67
CA GLU A 22 -16.57 -2.07 1.50
C GLU A 22 -15.35 -2.12 2.45
N GLU A 23 -14.47 -1.13 2.35
CA GLU A 23 -13.31 -0.98 3.23
C GLU A 23 -13.73 -0.32 4.56
N ASN A 24 -14.38 -1.12 5.42
CA ASN A 24 -14.87 -0.72 6.74
C ASN A 24 -14.01 -1.26 7.90
N GLY A 25 -12.82 -1.79 7.61
CA GLY A 25 -11.87 -2.25 8.60
C GLY A 25 -11.20 -1.11 9.37
N GLU A 26 -10.68 -1.42 10.55
CA GLU A 26 -9.99 -0.45 11.42
C GLU A 26 -8.49 -0.35 11.11
N THR A 27 -7.94 -1.35 10.40
CA THR A 27 -6.52 -1.42 10.02
C THR A 27 -6.34 -1.80 8.55
N PHE A 28 -5.14 -1.55 8.00
CA PHE A 28 -4.79 -2.02 6.65
C PHE A 28 -4.96 -3.54 6.50
N ALA A 29 -4.64 -4.30 7.55
CA ALA A 29 -4.81 -5.75 7.52
C ALA A 29 -6.28 -6.16 7.46
N ASP A 30 -7.17 -5.45 8.15
CA ASP A 30 -8.61 -5.76 8.12
C ASP A 30 -9.21 -5.49 6.74
N ASN A 31 -8.87 -4.36 6.12
CA ASN A 31 -9.31 -4.04 4.76
C ASN A 31 -8.76 -5.05 3.74
N ALA A 32 -7.48 -5.41 3.82
CA ALA A 32 -6.88 -6.40 2.94
C ALA A 32 -7.54 -7.79 3.11
N ASP A 33 -7.83 -8.20 4.35
CA ASP A 33 -8.50 -9.46 4.65
C ASP A 33 -9.94 -9.49 4.14
N LEU A 34 -10.71 -8.42 4.35
CA LEU A 34 -12.09 -8.30 3.86
C LEU A 34 -12.13 -8.50 2.34
N LYS A 35 -11.25 -7.79 1.62
CA LYS A 35 -11.12 -7.91 0.16
C LYS A 35 -10.72 -9.32 -0.26
N ALA A 36 -9.68 -9.89 0.34
CA ALA A 36 -9.18 -11.21 -0.02
C ALA A 36 -10.24 -12.31 0.23
N ARG A 37 -10.94 -12.27 1.36
CA ARG A 37 -11.99 -13.24 1.70
C ARG A 37 -13.17 -13.15 0.73
N ALA A 38 -13.64 -11.95 0.43
CA ALA A 38 -14.75 -11.74 -0.48
C ALA A 38 -14.45 -12.31 -1.87
N ILE A 39 -13.25 -12.03 -2.40
CA ILE A 39 -12.84 -12.51 -3.72
C ILE A 39 -12.55 -14.02 -3.73
N ALA A 40 -11.96 -14.58 -2.67
CA ALA A 40 -11.71 -16.02 -2.59
C ALA A 40 -13.02 -16.82 -2.53
N ALA A 41 -13.99 -16.35 -1.74
CA ALA A 41 -15.31 -16.96 -1.64
C ALA A 41 -16.08 -16.89 -2.97
N HIS A 42 -16.01 -15.76 -3.67
CA HIS A 42 -16.67 -15.57 -4.96
C HIS A 42 -16.05 -16.43 -6.07
N THR A 43 -14.72 -16.42 -6.17
CA THR A 43 -14.02 -17.06 -7.29
C THR A 43 -13.68 -18.53 -7.04
N LEU A 44 -13.79 -19.02 -5.79
CA LEU A 44 -13.30 -20.34 -5.36
C LEU A 44 -11.82 -20.58 -5.71
N ARG A 45 -11.03 -19.51 -5.71
CA ARG A 45 -9.59 -19.50 -6.00
C ARG A 45 -8.84 -18.82 -4.86
N TYR A 46 -7.52 -18.97 -4.87
CA TYR A 46 -6.69 -18.08 -4.06
C TYR A 46 -6.93 -16.63 -4.48
N ALA A 47 -7.16 -15.74 -3.53
CA ALA A 47 -7.30 -14.31 -3.77
C ALA A 47 -6.21 -13.56 -3.01
N LEU A 48 -5.56 -12.64 -3.71
CA LEU A 48 -4.59 -11.71 -3.16
C LEU A 48 -5.20 -10.32 -3.19
N ALA A 49 -5.26 -9.66 -2.04
CA ALA A 49 -5.66 -8.25 -1.94
C ALA A 49 -4.62 -7.46 -1.16
N ASP A 50 -4.49 -6.16 -1.46
CA ASP A 50 -3.65 -5.24 -0.69
C ASP A 50 -4.47 -4.11 -0.07
N ASP A 51 -4.01 -3.60 1.06
CA ASP A 51 -4.34 -2.26 1.51
C ASP A 51 -3.06 -1.53 1.94
N SER A 52 -2.98 -0.24 1.63
CA SER A 52 -1.77 0.54 1.82
C SER A 52 -2.06 2.01 2.08
N GLY A 53 -1.15 2.66 2.80
CA GLY A 53 -1.32 4.06 3.11
C GLY A 53 -0.12 4.70 3.75
N LEU A 54 -0.19 6.03 3.84
CA LEU A 54 0.76 6.86 4.55
C LEU A 54 0.26 7.06 5.99
N VAL A 55 1.16 6.88 6.95
CA VAL A 55 0.90 7.12 8.38
C VAL A 55 1.86 8.19 8.85
N VAL A 56 1.34 9.31 9.35
CA VAL A 56 2.15 10.46 9.77
C VAL A 56 2.03 10.64 11.28
N GLU A 57 3.17 10.57 11.99
CA GLU A 57 3.21 10.53 13.46
C GLU A 57 2.58 11.78 14.06
N ALA A 58 2.98 12.95 13.56
CA ALA A 58 2.51 14.23 14.05
C ALA A 58 1.02 14.52 13.76
N LEU A 59 0.38 13.72 12.88
CA LEU A 59 -1.06 13.77 12.62
C LEU A 59 -1.83 12.62 13.31
N GLY A 60 -1.26 12.02 14.34
CA GLY A 60 -1.89 10.91 15.06
C GLY A 60 -2.10 9.67 14.20
N GLY A 61 -1.31 9.51 13.14
CA GLY A 61 -1.40 8.42 12.18
C GLY A 61 -2.24 8.70 10.93
N ALA A 62 -2.85 9.88 10.81
CA ALA A 62 -3.52 10.27 9.57
C ALA A 62 -2.49 10.47 8.43
N PRO A 63 -2.85 10.20 7.15
CA PRO A 63 -4.17 9.78 6.67
C PRO A 63 -4.54 8.31 6.92
N GLY A 64 -3.57 7.42 7.15
CA GLY A 64 -3.80 6.02 7.51
C GLY A 64 -4.61 5.26 6.45
N ILE A 65 -5.60 4.47 6.88
CA ILE A 65 -6.52 3.71 6.01
C ILE A 65 -7.36 4.61 5.07
N HIS A 66 -7.36 5.92 5.28
CA HIS A 66 -8.04 6.89 4.43
C HIS A 66 -7.10 7.55 3.41
N SER A 67 -5.90 7.02 3.21
CA SER A 67 -4.87 7.59 2.32
C SER A 67 -5.38 7.95 0.92
N ALA A 68 -6.19 7.10 0.30
CA ALA A 68 -6.75 7.36 -1.04
C ALA A 68 -7.89 8.40 -1.06
N ARG A 69 -8.52 8.66 0.09
CA ARG A 69 -9.71 9.50 0.25
C ARG A 69 -9.54 10.56 1.35
N PHE A 70 -8.31 11.00 1.57
CA PHE A 70 -7.97 11.85 2.70
C PHE A 70 -8.66 13.22 2.61
N ALA A 71 -8.73 13.78 1.41
CA ALA A 71 -9.51 14.98 1.10
C ALA A 71 -10.99 14.70 0.77
N GLY A 72 -11.48 13.49 1.06
CA GLY A 72 -12.85 13.04 0.86
C GLY A 72 -13.01 12.01 -0.28
N PRO A 73 -14.22 11.46 -0.46
CA PRO A 73 -14.53 10.54 -1.56
C PRO A 73 -14.26 11.17 -2.93
N GLY A 74 -13.55 10.45 -3.80
CA GLY A 74 -13.21 10.92 -5.15
C GLY A 74 -12.08 11.96 -5.20
N ALA A 75 -11.35 12.16 -4.10
CA ALA A 75 -10.20 13.05 -4.07
C ALA A 75 -9.08 12.56 -5.02
N SER A 76 -8.46 13.50 -5.73
CA SER A 76 -7.25 13.23 -6.50
C SER A 76 -6.02 13.15 -5.58
N ASP A 77 -4.95 12.55 -6.09
CA ASP A 77 -3.64 12.52 -5.43
C ASP A 77 -3.18 13.93 -5.00
N GLU A 78 -3.35 14.91 -5.88
CA GLU A 78 -2.99 16.31 -5.59
C GLU A 78 -3.82 16.89 -4.44
N GLN A 79 -5.13 16.63 -4.41
CA GLN A 79 -5.99 17.13 -3.32
C GLN A 79 -5.60 16.50 -1.97
N ASN A 80 -5.34 15.20 -1.96
CA ASN A 80 -4.87 14.47 -0.80
C ASN A 80 -3.52 15.00 -0.30
N LEU A 81 -2.56 15.21 -1.22
CA LEU A 81 -1.24 15.74 -0.94
C LEU A 81 -1.29 17.16 -0.35
N GLN A 82 -2.08 18.05 -0.95
CA GLN A 82 -2.20 19.43 -0.48
C GLN A 82 -2.86 19.52 0.89
N LEU A 83 -3.84 18.67 1.18
CA LEU A 83 -4.44 18.59 2.52
C LEU A 83 -3.42 18.11 3.55
N LEU A 84 -2.60 17.10 3.21
CA LEU A 84 -1.53 16.63 4.09
C LEU A 84 -0.55 17.75 4.44
N LEU A 85 -0.03 18.46 3.43
CA LEU A 85 0.94 19.53 3.65
C LEU A 85 0.36 20.68 4.48
N ARG A 86 -0.91 21.04 4.24
CA ARG A 86 -1.63 22.04 5.03
C ARG A 86 -1.75 21.62 6.48
N ASN A 87 -2.23 20.40 6.74
CA ASN A 87 -2.41 19.89 8.10
C ASN A 87 -1.09 19.84 8.86
N LEU A 88 0.00 19.44 8.20
CA LEU A 88 1.34 19.46 8.77
C LEU A 88 1.81 20.90 9.08
N LYS A 89 1.58 21.85 8.18
CA LYS A 89 1.94 23.26 8.41
C LYS A 89 1.19 23.87 9.59
N GLU A 90 -0.07 23.51 9.77
CA GLU A 90 -0.95 24.08 10.81
C GLU A 90 -0.79 23.42 12.17
N ASN A 91 -0.53 22.10 12.22
CA ASN A 91 -0.69 21.31 13.45
C ASN A 91 0.61 20.70 13.98
N THR A 92 1.72 20.82 13.26
CA THR A 92 2.94 20.07 13.58
C THR A 92 4.13 21.01 13.54
N GLY A 93 4.93 21.03 14.61
CA GLY A 93 6.15 21.85 14.67
C GLY A 93 7.20 21.36 13.66
N SER A 94 8.33 20.85 14.14
CA SER A 94 9.38 20.29 13.27
C SER A 94 9.26 18.78 13.03
N ASP A 95 8.29 18.09 13.64
CA ASP A 95 8.12 16.64 13.46
C ASP A 95 7.43 16.34 12.13
N ARG A 96 8.12 15.57 11.29
CA ARG A 96 7.70 15.21 9.94
C ARG A 96 7.79 13.70 9.69
N LYS A 97 7.97 12.92 10.76
CA LYS A 97 8.11 11.48 10.66
C LYS A 97 6.85 10.86 10.09
N ALA A 98 7.05 10.02 9.10
CA ALA A 98 6.00 9.27 8.45
C ALA A 98 6.50 7.88 8.07
N ARG A 99 5.55 7.02 7.76
CA ARG A 99 5.84 5.73 7.15
C ARG A 99 4.77 5.35 6.16
N PHE A 100 5.18 4.69 5.10
CA PHE A 100 4.25 3.94 4.28
C PHE A 100 4.10 2.52 4.80
N GLU A 101 2.88 2.03 4.83
CA GLU A 101 2.55 0.65 5.16
C GLU A 101 1.82 0.00 3.98
N CYS A 102 2.11 -1.27 3.72
CA CYS A 102 1.32 -2.14 2.84
C CYS A 102 1.12 -3.47 3.55
N VAL A 103 -0.11 -3.96 3.51
CA VAL A 103 -0.47 -5.32 3.89
C VAL A 103 -1.07 -6.01 2.67
N LEU A 104 -0.52 -7.18 2.35
CA LEU A 104 -1.07 -8.13 1.38
C LEU A 104 -1.72 -9.27 2.16
N SER A 105 -2.94 -9.62 1.80
CA SER A 105 -3.65 -10.78 2.35
C SER A 105 -3.89 -11.80 1.24
N LEU A 106 -3.33 -12.99 1.41
CA LEU A 106 -3.56 -14.14 0.55
C LEU A 106 -4.57 -15.06 1.22
N CYS A 107 -5.77 -15.14 0.66
CA CYS A 107 -6.84 -16.02 1.12
C CYS A 107 -6.92 -17.27 0.25
N ASP A 108 -6.99 -18.46 0.86
CA ASP A 108 -7.34 -19.68 0.15
C ASP A 108 -8.88 -19.83 -0.01
N PRO A 109 -9.37 -20.76 -0.86
CA PRO A 109 -10.81 -20.99 -1.03
C PRO A 109 -11.53 -21.53 0.22
N GLN A 110 -10.79 -21.93 1.26
CA GLN A 110 -11.34 -22.37 2.55
C GLN A 110 -11.48 -21.20 3.53
N GLY A 111 -10.98 -20.02 3.18
CA GLY A 111 -11.01 -18.82 4.01
C GLY A 111 -9.81 -18.69 4.95
N HIS A 112 -8.74 -19.48 4.80
CA HIS A 112 -7.51 -19.24 5.56
C HIS A 112 -6.74 -18.08 4.95
N ILE A 113 -6.29 -17.17 5.83
CA ILE A 113 -5.54 -15.98 5.45
C ILE A 113 -4.08 -16.14 5.85
N GLU A 114 -3.19 -15.80 4.93
CA GLU A 114 -1.78 -15.54 5.20
C GLU A 114 -1.47 -14.08 4.82
N ARG A 115 -0.92 -13.32 5.77
CA ARG A 115 -0.62 -11.90 5.60
C ARG A 115 0.86 -11.66 5.35
N PHE A 116 1.17 -10.72 4.47
CA PHE A 116 2.52 -10.24 4.19
C PHE A 116 2.51 -8.73 4.32
N SER A 117 3.51 -8.14 4.96
CA SER A 117 3.53 -6.70 5.17
C SER A 117 4.87 -6.10 4.82
N GLY A 118 4.85 -4.81 4.54
CA GLY A 118 6.04 -4.01 4.34
C GLY A 118 5.81 -2.62 4.87
N VAL A 119 6.82 -2.11 5.55
CA VAL A 119 6.84 -0.76 6.11
C VAL A 119 8.08 -0.05 5.62
N VAL A 120 7.97 1.23 5.28
CA VAL A 120 9.11 2.11 5.04
C VAL A 120 8.94 3.37 5.84
N ASN A 121 9.89 3.64 6.73
CA ASN A 121 9.97 4.88 7.48
C ASN A 121 10.63 5.97 6.65
N GLY A 122 10.34 7.22 6.97
CA GLY A 122 10.89 8.38 6.31
C GLY A 122 10.32 9.67 6.89
N ASP A 123 10.51 10.75 6.14
CA ASP A 123 10.07 12.09 6.52
C ASP A 123 9.29 12.76 5.39
N ILE A 124 8.36 13.64 5.77
CA ILE A 124 7.60 14.47 4.84
C ILE A 124 8.31 15.82 4.62
N VAL A 125 8.76 16.08 3.39
CA VAL A 125 9.30 17.39 3.01
C VAL A 125 8.20 18.44 2.82
N ALA A 126 8.55 19.71 2.98
CA ALA A 126 7.58 20.81 2.94
C ALA A 126 7.06 21.11 1.53
N GLU A 127 7.84 20.84 0.49
CA GLU A 127 7.51 21.10 -0.90
C GLU A 127 7.65 19.82 -1.72
N PRO A 128 6.69 19.52 -2.62
CA PRO A 128 6.76 18.34 -3.46
C PRO A 128 7.94 18.42 -4.44
N ARG A 129 8.64 17.30 -4.62
CA ARG A 129 9.75 17.13 -5.56
C ARG A 129 9.60 15.84 -6.34
N GLY A 130 10.01 15.86 -7.60
CA GLY A 130 9.91 14.71 -8.50
C GLY A 130 8.56 14.61 -9.22
N ALA A 131 8.49 13.73 -10.22
CA ALA A 131 7.32 13.57 -11.08
C ALA A 131 6.95 12.09 -11.33
N ASN A 132 7.72 11.15 -10.77
CA ASN A 132 7.44 9.73 -10.85
C ASN A 132 6.45 9.32 -9.75
N GLY A 133 5.86 8.13 -9.88
CA GLY A 133 5.01 7.58 -8.84
C GLY A 133 3.64 8.25 -8.76
N PHE A 134 3.03 8.24 -7.58
CA PHE A 134 1.67 8.68 -7.33
C PHE A 134 1.42 9.03 -5.85
N GLY A 135 0.25 9.58 -5.55
CA GLY A 135 -0.18 9.90 -4.19
C GLY A 135 0.82 10.80 -3.45
N TYR A 136 1.35 10.30 -2.32
CA TYR A 136 2.25 11.06 -1.44
C TYR A 136 3.73 10.90 -1.77
N ASP A 137 4.08 10.19 -2.84
CA ASP A 137 5.48 10.01 -3.27
C ASP A 137 6.27 11.33 -3.42
N PRO A 138 5.68 12.45 -3.92
CA PRO A 138 6.42 13.70 -4.11
C PRO A 138 6.92 14.35 -2.83
N VAL A 139 6.40 13.97 -1.67
CA VAL A 139 6.78 14.58 -0.38
C VAL A 139 7.42 13.60 0.58
N PHE A 140 7.50 12.31 0.25
CA PHE A 140 8.04 11.30 1.14
C PHE A 140 9.50 10.98 0.80
N VAL A 141 10.41 11.27 1.73
CA VAL A 141 11.82 10.87 1.66
C VAL A 141 12.04 9.66 2.57
N PRO A 142 12.33 8.48 2.04
CA PRO A 142 12.58 7.29 2.86
C PRO A 142 13.87 7.46 3.67
N GLU A 143 13.90 6.83 4.84
CA GLU A 143 15.04 6.88 5.75
C GLU A 143 16.35 6.44 5.06
N GLY A 144 17.41 7.24 5.20
CA GLY A 144 18.72 6.99 4.60
C GLY A 144 18.87 7.50 3.16
N GLU A 145 17.83 8.03 2.54
CA GLU A 145 17.86 8.62 1.20
C GLU A 145 17.73 10.16 1.24
N ARG A 146 18.00 10.84 0.13
CA ARG A 146 17.83 12.30 -0.04
C ARG A 146 16.71 12.66 -1.02
N GLU A 147 16.42 11.74 -1.91
CA GLU A 147 15.42 11.84 -2.95
C GLU A 147 14.05 11.45 -2.39
N THR A 148 13.00 12.13 -2.83
CA THR A 148 11.63 11.67 -2.59
C THR A 148 11.37 10.41 -3.42
N PHE A 149 10.35 9.64 -3.08
CA PHE A 149 9.95 8.52 -3.94
C PHE A 149 9.59 8.94 -5.37
N ALA A 150 9.11 10.17 -5.59
CA ALA A 150 8.80 10.68 -6.92
C ALA A 150 10.04 11.17 -7.71
N GLU A 151 11.18 11.38 -7.04
CA GLU A 151 12.47 11.63 -7.69
C GLU A 151 13.15 10.32 -8.12
N MET A 152 12.83 9.20 -7.46
CA MET A 152 13.43 7.90 -7.76
C MET A 152 12.87 7.25 -9.04
N PRO A 153 13.71 6.53 -9.81
CA PRO A 153 13.23 5.61 -10.84
C PRO A 153 12.37 4.49 -10.24
N ALA A 154 11.36 4.04 -10.99
CA ALA A 154 10.41 3.00 -10.53
C ALA A 154 11.12 1.74 -9.99
N TRP A 155 12.11 1.22 -10.70
CA TRP A 155 12.85 0.02 -10.28
C TRP A 155 13.56 0.19 -8.92
N ARG A 156 14.02 1.42 -8.60
CA ARG A 156 14.70 1.72 -7.34
C ARG A 156 13.70 1.84 -6.20
N LYS A 157 12.58 2.54 -6.44
CA LYS A 157 11.45 2.60 -5.51
C LYS A 157 10.95 1.19 -5.16
N ASP A 158 10.79 0.32 -6.16
CA ASP A 158 10.31 -1.05 -5.96
C ASP A 158 11.23 -1.90 -5.07
N GLN A 159 12.54 -1.61 -5.03
CA GLN A 159 13.47 -2.34 -4.17
C GLN A 159 13.32 -1.98 -2.69
N ILE A 160 12.97 -0.73 -2.38
CA ILE A 160 12.99 -0.23 -0.99
C ILE A 160 11.59 0.00 -0.43
N SER A 161 10.57 0.18 -1.27
CA SER A 161 9.21 0.55 -0.89
C SER A 161 8.52 -0.50 -0.01
N HIS A 162 7.51 -0.04 0.73
CA HIS A 162 6.61 -0.85 1.54
C HIS A 162 5.96 -1.98 0.71
N ARG A 163 5.43 -1.66 -0.49
CA ARG A 163 4.87 -2.67 -1.40
C ARG A 163 5.92 -3.65 -1.91
N GLY A 164 7.12 -3.18 -2.26
CA GLY A 164 8.23 -4.04 -2.65
C GLY A 164 8.63 -5.06 -1.58
N ARG A 165 8.70 -4.61 -0.32
CA ARG A 165 8.96 -5.47 0.85
C ARG A 165 7.87 -6.52 1.03
N ALA A 166 6.60 -6.11 0.98
CA ALA A 166 5.46 -7.02 1.13
C ALA A 166 5.42 -8.08 0.01
N LEU A 167 5.62 -7.66 -1.25
CA LEU A 167 5.67 -8.55 -2.40
C LEU A 167 6.84 -9.52 -2.34
N SER A 168 8.01 -9.08 -1.84
CA SER A 168 9.18 -9.95 -1.65
C SER A 168 8.88 -11.07 -0.64
N ALA A 169 8.23 -10.74 0.48
CA ALA A 169 7.81 -11.72 1.47
C ALA A 169 6.79 -12.72 0.90
N LEU A 170 5.82 -12.24 0.12
CA LEU A 170 4.88 -13.09 -0.62
C LEU A 170 5.64 -14.02 -1.57
N ALA A 171 6.50 -13.49 -2.44
CA ALA A 171 7.24 -14.26 -3.43
C ALA A 171 8.11 -15.36 -2.80
N GLN A 172 8.81 -15.07 -1.71
CA GLN A 172 9.57 -16.09 -0.96
C GLN A 172 8.67 -17.23 -0.48
N THR A 173 7.46 -16.92 -0.03
CA THR A 173 6.49 -17.90 0.45
C THR A 173 5.93 -18.74 -0.69
N LEU A 174 5.54 -18.11 -1.80
CA LEU A 174 5.06 -18.81 -2.98
C LEU A 174 6.14 -19.70 -3.59
N SER A 175 7.40 -19.23 -3.61
CA SER A 175 8.54 -20.03 -4.06
C SER A 175 8.74 -21.29 -3.23
N ARG A 176 8.49 -21.27 -1.92
CA ARG A 176 8.58 -22.46 -1.08
C ARG A 176 7.42 -23.44 -1.29
N ARG A 177 6.22 -22.91 -1.58
CA ARG A 177 4.99 -23.71 -1.70
C ARG A 177 4.80 -24.30 -3.10
N TRP A 178 5.21 -23.58 -4.13
CA TRP A 178 4.93 -23.88 -5.54
C TRP A 178 6.17 -23.69 -6.42
N SER A 179 7.33 -24.16 -5.93
CA SER A 179 8.56 -24.20 -6.73
C SER A 179 8.34 -25.02 -8.01
N SER A 180 8.99 -24.60 -9.10
CA SER A 180 9.04 -25.35 -10.35
C SER A 180 9.77 -26.68 -10.20
#